data_AF-A0A534H603-F1
#
_entry.id   AF-A0A534H603-F1
#
_cell.length_a   1.000
_cell.length_b   1.000
_cell.length_c   1.000
_cell.angle_alpha   90.00
_cell.angle_beta   90.00
_cell.angle_gamma   90.00
#
_symmetry.space_group_name_H-M   'P 1'
#
loop_
_entity.id
_entity.type
_entity.pdbx_description
1 polymer ?
#
loop_
_entity_poly.entity_id
_entity_poly.type
_entity_poly.pdbx_seq_one_letter_code
_entity_poly.pdbx_strand_id
1 'polypeptide(L)'
;MRRPETHKRLMYLIMVGLMHPAIARVVLTLFAPPGAQGPPPVFVAVPPGLIADLLIVVAMIYDWRTRGRPHRVYVYGGLTLLADQLLTVPVSATQTWMSIARFLEGLAG
;
A
#
# COMPACT_ATOMS: atom_id res chain seq x y z
N MET A 1 -2.99 -0.43 -29.70
CA MET A 1 -4.19 -0.77 -28.92
C MET A 1 -4.44 0.29 -27.85
N ARG A 2 -5.31 1.29 -28.08
CA ARG A 2 -5.69 2.29 -27.05
C ARG A 2 -6.96 1.82 -26.35
N ARG A 3 -6.85 1.27 -25.14
CA ARG A 3 -8.01 0.93 -24.28
C ARG A 3 -8.18 2.01 -23.21
N PRO A 4 -8.89 3.11 -23.50
CA PRO A 4 -9.01 4.25 -22.59
C PRO A 4 -9.66 3.87 -21.26
N GLU A 5 -10.56 2.89 -21.25
CA GLU A 5 -11.16 2.38 -20.01
C GLU A 5 -10.13 1.75 -19.08
N THR A 6 -9.23 0.90 -19.60
CA THR A 6 -8.17 0.26 -18.81
C THR A 6 -7.20 1.31 -18.27
N HIS A 7 -6.85 2.30 -19.08
CA HIS A 7 -5.97 3.40 -18.66
C HIS A 7 -6.56 4.19 -17.48
N LYS A 8 -7.84 4.58 -17.54
CA LYS A 8 -8.51 5.29 -16.43
C LYS A 8 -8.51 4.47 -15.13
N ARG A 9 -8.76 3.17 -15.22
CA ARG A 9 -8.79 2.27 -14.05
C ARG A 9 -7.41 2.06 -13.43
N LEU A 10 -6.38 1.94 -14.27
CA LEU A 10 -4.98 1.89 -13.81
C LEU A 10 -4.58 3.21 -13.16
N MET A 11 -4.99 4.36 -13.73
CA MET A 11 -4.69 5.66 -13.15
C MET A 11 -5.35 5.82 -11.78
N TYR A 12 -6.61 5.38 -11.62
CA TYR A 12 -7.26 5.34 -10.31
C TYR A 12 -6.50 4.45 -9.32
N LEU A 13 -6.12 3.24 -9.73
CA LEU A 13 -5.37 2.31 -8.89
C LEU A 13 -4.03 2.92 -8.41
N ILE A 14 -3.29 3.57 -9.31
CA ILE A 14 -2.03 4.25 -8.97
C ILE A 14 -2.28 5.39 -8.00
N MET A 15 -3.32 6.21 -8.22
CA MET A 15 -3.66 7.30 -7.30
C MET A 15 -3.99 6.77 -5.89
N VAL A 16 -4.70 5.64 -5.78
CA VAL A 16 -4.95 5.02 -4.47
C VAL A 16 -3.64 4.53 -3.84
N GLY A 17 -2.78 3.85 -4.60
CA GLY A 17 -1.47 3.41 -4.11
C GLY A 17 -0.59 4.56 -3.62
N LEU A 18 -0.59 5.70 -4.33
CA LEU A 18 0.13 6.91 -3.93
C LEU A 18 -0.49 7.63 -2.72
N MET A 19 -1.73 7.33 -2.37
CA MET A 19 -2.38 7.90 -1.20
C MET A 19 -1.98 7.18 0.10
N HIS A 20 -1.51 5.94 0.02
CA HIS A 20 -0.98 5.18 1.16
C HIS A 20 -0.02 6.01 2.05
N PRO A 21 1.08 6.61 1.54
CA PRO A 21 1.99 7.40 2.37
C PRO A 21 1.33 8.65 2.98
N ALA A 22 0.30 9.23 2.35
CA ALA A 22 -0.44 10.34 2.94
C ALA A 22 -1.28 9.87 4.15
N ILE A 23 -1.99 8.74 4.00
CA ILE A 23 -2.75 8.12 5.09
C ILE A 23 -1.81 7.73 6.24
N ALA A 24 -0.66 7.12 5.92
CA ALA A 24 0.33 6.73 6.90
C ALA A 24 0.81 7.92 7.76
N ARG A 25 1.05 9.08 7.16
CA ARG A 25 1.40 10.31 7.90
C ARG A 25 0.30 10.71 8.88
N VAL A 26 -0.96 10.73 8.44
CA VAL A 26 -2.09 11.09 9.31
C VAL A 26 -2.22 10.12 10.50
N VAL A 27 -2.10 8.82 10.23
CA VAL A 27 -2.15 7.79 11.30
C VAL A 27 -1.00 7.98 12.28
N LEU A 28 0.24 8.20 11.80
CA LEU A 28 1.38 8.45 12.67
C LEU A 28 1.19 9.73 13.51
N THR A 29 0.68 10.81 12.93
CA THR A 29 0.44 12.05 13.69
C THR A 29 -0.60 11.90 14.80
N LEU A 30 -1.60 11.02 14.62
CA LEU A 30 -2.70 10.86 15.57
C LEU A 30 -2.44 9.78 16.61
N PHE A 31 -1.66 8.75 16.27
CA PHE A 31 -1.49 7.55 17.10
C PHE A 31 -0.04 7.30 17.55
N ALA A 32 0.94 8.13 17.15
CA ALA A 32 2.30 7.98 17.65
C ALA A 32 2.38 8.31 19.16
N PRO A 33 3.03 7.45 19.97
CA PRO A 33 3.29 7.73 21.38
C PRO A 33 4.12 9.02 21.55
N PRO A 34 3.86 9.83 22.60
CA PRO A 34 4.70 10.98 22.91
C PRO A 34 6.14 10.53 23.13
N GLY A 35 7.08 11.11 22.38
CA GLY A 35 8.51 10.79 22.49
C GLY A 35 8.98 9.57 21.68
N ALA A 36 8.16 9.04 20.76
CA ALA A 36 8.63 8.03 19.80
C ALA A 36 9.81 8.59 18.97
N GLN A 37 10.98 7.96 19.12
CA GLN A 37 12.20 8.31 18.39
C GLN A 37 12.65 7.10 17.57
N GLY A 38 13.09 7.37 16.33
CA GLY A 38 13.50 6.35 15.37
C GLY A 38 12.40 5.95 14.38
N PRO A 39 12.75 5.14 13.36
CA PRO A 39 11.79 4.68 12.37
C PRO A 39 10.69 3.85 13.02
N PRO A 40 9.40 4.09 12.68
CA PRO A 40 8.30 3.30 13.23
C PRO A 40 8.48 1.81 12.84
N PRO A 41 8.06 0.88 13.70
CA PRO A 41 8.07 -0.53 13.36
C PRO A 41 7.30 -0.82 12.07
N VAL A 42 7.80 -1.73 11.25
CA VAL A 42 7.24 -2.04 9.92
C VAL A 42 5.76 -2.43 9.98
N PHE A 43 5.29 -3.07 11.06
CA PHE A 43 3.89 -3.45 11.22
C PHE A 43 2.92 -2.25 11.27
N VAL A 44 3.41 -1.06 11.64
CA VAL A 44 2.60 0.18 11.69
C VAL A 44 2.21 0.65 10.29
N ALA A 45 2.89 0.18 9.24
CA ALA A 45 2.53 0.46 7.85
C ALA A 45 1.29 -0.32 7.37
N VAL A 46 0.92 -1.43 8.04
CA VAL A 46 -0.19 -2.28 7.59
C VAL A 46 -1.56 -1.59 7.74
N PRO A 47 -1.94 -1.01 8.89
CA PRO A 47 -3.26 -0.37 9.03
C PRO A 47 -3.53 0.76 8.01
N PRO A 48 -2.60 1.70 7.75
CA PRO A 48 -2.78 2.71 6.69
C PRO A 48 -2.99 2.11 5.30
N GLY A 49 -2.33 0.99 4.99
CA GLY A 49 -2.51 0.30 3.71
C GLY A 49 -3.88 -0.34 3.57
N LEU A 50 -4.37 -0.98 4.62
CA LEU A 50 -5.71 -1.55 4.62
C LEU A 50 -6.78 -0.46 4.46
N ILE A 51 -6.57 0.73 5.03
CA ILE A 51 -7.45 1.89 4.82
C ILE A 51 -7.41 2.33 3.35
N ALA A 52 -6.25 2.36 2.70
CA ALA A 52 -6.14 2.68 1.28
C ALA A 52 -6.87 1.64 0.40
N ASP A 53 -6.74 0.35 0.74
CA ASP A 53 -7.41 -0.74 0.03
C ASP A 53 -8.93 -0.64 0.06
N LEU A 54 -9.52 -0.05 1.11
CA LEU A 54 -10.96 0.20 1.15
C LEU A 54 -11.45 1.05 -0.03
N LEU A 55 -10.62 1.95 -0.56
CA LEU A 55 -10.98 2.74 -1.74
C LEU A 55 -11.01 1.91 -3.01
N ILE A 56 -10.13 0.91 -3.12
CA ILE A 56 -10.17 -0.07 -4.21
C ILE A 56 -11.43 -0.92 -4.07
N VAL A 57 -11.79 -1.33 -2.84
CA VAL A 57 -13.03 -2.07 -2.58
C VAL A 57 -14.26 -1.26 -2.99
N VAL A 58 -14.32 0.04 -2.67
CA VAL A 58 -15.40 0.92 -3.12
C VAL A 58 -15.48 0.98 -4.65
N ALA A 59 -14.35 1.12 -5.34
CA ALA A 59 -14.30 1.10 -6.79
C ALA A 59 -14.76 -0.25 -7.39
N MET A 60 -14.41 -1.37 -6.74
CA MET A 60 -14.87 -2.71 -7.12
C MET A 60 -16.38 -2.88 -6.95
N ILE A 61 -16.94 -2.41 -5.82
CA ILE A 61 -18.39 -2.44 -5.56
C ILE A 61 -19.12 -1.60 -6.60
N TYR A 62 -18.61 -0.41 -6.93
CA TYR A 62 -19.20 0.46 -7.96
C TYR A 62 -19.22 -0.24 -9.33
N ASP A 63 -18.11 -0.87 -9.73
CA ASP A 63 -18.03 -1.65 -10.97
C ASP A 63 -19.01 -2.83 -10.97
N TRP A 64 -19.14 -3.51 -9.84
CA TRP A 64 -20.06 -4.63 -9.72
C TRP A 64 -21.52 -4.17 -9.86
N ARG A 65 -21.89 -3.06 -9.22
CA ARG A 65 -23.25 -2.49 -9.30
C ARG A 65 -23.59 -1.96 -10.69
N THR A 66 -22.62 -1.39 -11.42
CA THR A 66 -22.87 -0.76 -12.73
C THR A 66 -22.70 -1.70 -13.91
N ARG A 67 -21.75 -2.65 -13.83
CA ARG A 67 -21.34 -3.53 -14.95
C ARG A 67 -21.48 -5.02 -14.65
N GLY A 68 -21.96 -5.40 -13.47
CA GLY A 68 -22.21 -6.79 -13.07
C GLY A 68 -20.95 -7.60 -12.71
N ARG A 69 -19.74 -7.03 -12.85
CA ARG A 69 -18.48 -7.70 -12.51
C ARG A 69 -17.37 -6.69 -12.19
N PRO A 70 -16.54 -6.92 -11.16
CA PRO A 70 -15.36 -6.08 -10.89
C PRO A 70 -14.34 -6.23 -12.02
N HIS A 71 -13.73 -5.12 -12.45
CA HIS A 71 -12.71 -5.17 -13.48
C HIS A 71 -11.44 -5.87 -12.96
N ARG A 72 -10.82 -6.72 -13.80
CA ARG A 72 -9.57 -7.46 -13.49
C ARG A 72 -8.43 -6.56 -12.96
N VAL A 73 -8.45 -5.28 -13.30
CA VAL A 73 -7.44 -4.30 -12.87
C VAL A 73 -7.52 -4.06 -11.37
N TYR A 74 -8.73 -3.94 -10.81
CA TYR A 74 -8.88 -3.76 -9.37
C TYR A 74 -8.64 -5.06 -8.60
N VAL A 75 -9.01 -6.20 -9.18
CA VAL A 75 -8.75 -7.51 -8.56
C VAL A 75 -7.25 -7.77 -8.46
N TYR A 76 -6.51 -7.72 -9.59
CA TYR A 76 -5.06 -7.94 -9.56
C TYR A 76 -4.34 -6.82 -8.82
N GLY A 77 -4.71 -5.56 -9.05
CA GLY A 77 -4.11 -4.42 -8.38
C GLY A 77 -4.29 -4.44 -6.87
N GLY A 78 -5.51 -4.66 -6.40
CA GLY A 78 -5.81 -4.80 -4.97
C GLY A 78 -5.12 -6.00 -4.35
N LEU A 79 -5.10 -7.16 -5.03
CA LEU A 79 -4.36 -8.34 -4.55
C LEU A 79 -2.85 -8.09 -4.46
N THR A 80 -2.25 -7.40 -5.44
CA THR A 80 -0.84 -7.05 -5.40
C THR A 80 -0.52 -6.10 -4.24
N LEU A 81 -1.35 -5.07 -4.03
CA LEU A 81 -1.16 -4.12 -2.92
C LEU A 81 -1.37 -4.79 -1.56
N LEU A 82 -2.37 -5.65 -1.43
CA LEU A 82 -2.61 -6.41 -0.21
C LEU A 82 -1.46 -7.39 0.08
N ALA A 83 -0.97 -8.08 -0.96
CA ALA A 83 0.18 -8.96 -0.84
C ALA A 83 1.43 -8.19 -0.43
N ASP A 84 1.69 -7.02 -1.02
CA ASP A 84 2.80 -6.15 -0.65
C ASP A 84 2.74 -5.77 0.84
N GLN A 85 1.59 -5.33 1.34
CA GLN A 85 1.40 -4.97 2.75
C GLN A 85 1.63 -6.15 3.70
N LEU A 86 1.09 -7.32 3.37
CA LEU A 86 1.19 -8.50 4.23
C LEU A 86 2.57 -9.15 4.19
N LEU A 87 3.21 -9.16 3.02
CA LEU A 87 4.55 -9.74 2.84
C LEU A 87 5.64 -8.81 3.35
N THR A 88 5.42 -7.49 3.35
CA THR A 88 6.40 -6.53 3.86
C THR A 88 6.81 -6.83 5.30
N VAL A 89 5.88 -7.27 6.16
CA VAL A 89 6.18 -7.61 7.56
C VAL A 89 7.18 -8.78 7.69
N PRO A 90 6.89 -10.00 7.20
CA PRO A 90 7.84 -11.12 7.30
C PRO A 90 9.09 -10.91 6.45
N VAL A 91 8.98 -10.28 5.28
CA VAL A 91 10.15 -9.99 4.41
C VAL A 91 11.11 -9.04 5.12
N SER A 92 10.60 -8.02 5.81
CA SER A 92 11.42 -7.08 6.57
C SER A 92 12.18 -7.72 7.74
N ALA A 93 11.70 -8.86 8.26
CA ALA A 93 12.36 -9.61 9.32
C ALA A 93 13.43 -10.60 8.79
N THR A 94 13.54 -10.79 7.47
CA THR A 94 14.51 -11.73 6.91
C THR A 94 15.95 -11.23 7.05
N GLN A 95 16.88 -12.17 7.21
CA GLN A 95 18.31 -11.85 7.31
C GLN A 95 18.86 -11.22 6.03
N THR A 96 18.33 -11.61 4.86
CA THR A 96 18.65 -11.00 3.57
C THR A 96 18.21 -9.54 3.51
N TRP A 97 17.03 -9.21 4.03
CA TRP A 97 16.60 -7.81 4.09
C TRP A 97 17.45 -7.00 5.06
N MET A 98 17.72 -7.54 6.25
CA MET A 98 18.54 -6.86 7.26
C MET A 98 19.99 -6.62 6.77
N SER A 99 20.57 -7.51 5.98
CA SER A 99 21.91 -7.28 5.41
C SER A 99 21.92 -6.12 4.41
N ILE A 100 20.88 -6.01 3.57
CA ILE A 100 20.69 -4.88 2.66
C ILE A 100 20.48 -3.59 3.45
N ALA A 101 19.61 -3.60 4.47
CA ALA A 101 19.33 -2.43 5.29
C ALA A 101 20.60 -1.88 5.96
N ARG A 102 21.42 -2.76 6.55
CA ARG A 102 22.70 -2.39 7.18
C ARG A 102 23.72 -1.90 6.15
N PHE A 103 23.76 -2.51 4.97
CA PHE A 103 24.63 -2.04 3.88
C PHE A 103 24.28 -0.60 3.49
N LEU A 104 22.99 -0.30 3.31
CA LEU A 104 22.53 1.04 2.98
C LEU A 104 22.75 2.04 4.12
N GLU A 105 22.53 1.63 5.37
CA GLU A 105 22.85 2.44 6.55
C GLU A 105 24.34 2.79 6.61
N GLY A 106 25.22 1.84 6.26
CA GLY A 106 26.66 2.08 6.15
C GLY A 106 27.06 3.03 5.02
N LEU A 107 26.26 3.13 3.95
CA LEU A 107 26.44 4.14 2.89
C LEU A 107 25.98 5.54 3.31
N ALA A 108 25.09 5.62 4.30
CA ALA A 108 24.64 6.89 4.86
C ALA A 108 25.59 7.44 5.94
N GLY A 109 26.73 6.75 6.16
CA GLY A 109 27.87 7.19 6.98
C GLY A 109 28.62 8.36 6.37
#